data_AF-A0A942YG12-F1
#
_entry.id   AF-A0A942YG12-F1
#
_cell.length_a   1.000
_cell.length_b   1.000
_cell.length_c   1.000
_cell.angle_alpha   90.00
_cell.angle_beta   90.00
_cell.angle_gamma   90.00
#
_symmetry.space_group_name_H-M   'P 1'
#
loop_
_entity.id
_entity.type
_entity.pdbx_description
1 polymer ?
#
loop_
_entity_poly.entity_id
_entity_poly.type
_entity_poly.pdbx_seq_one_letter_code
_entity_poly.pdbx_strand_id
1 'polypeptide(L)'
;MNKLIAICLAILIFLSGCQSSDASMVNKPEILSALREQDLLLKEMKVPKDNIFGMKLNGIRPTTFELDDKLFLVYIYKSELEREKGFKDFQNKTAAVNLVSYNYYEAKNALIFYVHGRNLAIEVERDDKIQKAVDVLNGK
;
A
#
# COMPACT_ATOMS: atom_id res chain seq x y z
N MET A 1 -37.81 -37.65 -2.96
CA MET A 1 -37.42 -36.46 -3.75
C MET A 1 -37.25 -35.19 -2.91
N ASN A 2 -37.88 -35.03 -1.75
CA ASN A 2 -37.81 -33.76 -0.98
C ASN A 2 -36.51 -33.51 -0.22
N LYS A 3 -35.70 -34.56 0.07
CA LYS A 3 -34.41 -34.42 0.78
C LYS A 3 -33.25 -33.97 -0.13
N LEU A 4 -33.31 -34.31 -1.42
CA LEU A 4 -32.30 -33.91 -2.42
C LEU A 4 -32.42 -32.42 -2.79
N ILE A 5 -33.64 -31.88 -2.80
CA ILE A 5 -33.90 -30.46 -3.07
C ILE A 5 -33.33 -29.58 -1.94
N ALA A 6 -33.46 -30.01 -0.69
CA ALA A 6 -32.92 -29.29 0.47
C ALA A 6 -31.37 -29.21 0.45
N ILE A 7 -30.69 -30.23 -0.07
CA ILE A 7 -29.22 -30.26 -0.20
C ILE A 7 -28.76 -29.32 -1.32
N CYS A 8 -29.47 -29.26 -2.44
CA CYS A 8 -29.15 -28.32 -3.52
C CYS A 8 -29.36 -26.85 -3.12
N LEU A 9 -30.36 -26.56 -2.28
CA LEU A 9 -30.60 -25.19 -1.78
C LEU A 9 -29.50 -24.72 -0.82
N ALA A 10 -28.91 -25.63 -0.03
CA ALA A 10 -27.83 -25.29 0.90
C ALA A 10 -26.51 -24.97 0.19
N ILE A 11 -26.23 -25.57 -0.97
CA ILE A 11 -25.00 -25.36 -1.74
C ILE A 11 -24.99 -24.00 -2.46
N LEU A 12 -26.17 -23.46 -2.82
CA LEU A 12 -26.30 -22.16 -3.49
C LEU A 12 -25.92 -20.97 -2.59
N ILE A 13 -25.99 -21.12 -1.27
CA ILE A 13 -25.67 -20.04 -0.30
C ILE A 13 -24.15 -19.87 -0.13
N PHE A 14 -23.34 -20.88 -0.45
CA PHE A 14 -21.88 -20.81 -0.34
C PHE A 14 -21.19 -20.22 -1.58
N LEU A 15 -21.92 -19.95 -2.66
CA LEU A 15 -21.36 -19.41 -3.92
C LEU A 15 -21.38 -17.88 -4.00
N SER A 16 -22.01 -17.17 -3.05
CA SER A 16 -21.96 -15.71 -2.93
C SER A 16 -20.73 -15.20 -2.17
N GLY A 17 -19.60 -15.91 -2.30
CA GLY A 17 -18.28 -15.40 -1.95
C GLY A 17 -17.65 -14.61 -3.11
N CYS A 18 -18.43 -13.83 -3.86
CA CYS A 18 -17.87 -12.83 -4.75
C CYS A 18 -17.30 -11.72 -3.87
N GLN A 19 -16.00 -11.82 -3.59
CA GLN A 19 -15.21 -10.75 -3.02
C GLN A 19 -15.31 -9.58 -4.00
N SER A 20 -16.26 -8.67 -3.76
CA SER A 20 -16.34 -7.41 -4.45
C SER A 20 -15.01 -6.71 -4.18
N SER A 21 -14.13 -6.67 -5.17
CA SER A 21 -13.10 -5.65 -5.24
C SER A 21 -13.85 -4.35 -5.22
N ASP A 22 -13.90 -3.73 -4.05
CA ASP A 22 -14.59 -2.48 -3.81
C ASP A 22 -14.08 -1.49 -4.86
N ALA A 23 -14.97 -0.94 -5.69
CA ALA A 23 -14.57 -0.10 -6.83
C ALA A 23 -13.81 1.16 -6.37
N SER A 24 -13.86 1.45 -5.08
CA SER A 24 -13.11 2.49 -4.38
C SER A 24 -11.63 2.14 -4.10
N MET A 25 -11.22 0.88 -4.24
CA MET A 25 -9.83 0.45 -4.00
C MET A 25 -8.92 0.80 -5.17
N VAL A 26 -7.70 1.19 -4.83
CA VAL A 26 -6.65 1.52 -5.78
C VAL A 26 -5.75 0.32 -6.06
N ASN A 27 -5.31 0.23 -7.30
CA ASN A 27 -4.34 -0.76 -7.78
C ASN A 27 -3.03 -0.11 -8.22
N LYS A 28 -2.00 -0.93 -8.48
CA LYS A 28 -0.66 -0.46 -8.89
C LYS A 28 -0.72 0.45 -10.13
N PRO A 29 -1.37 0.07 -11.26
CA PRO A 29 -1.53 0.95 -12.40
C PRO A 29 -2.11 2.33 -12.08
N GLU A 30 -3.14 2.41 -11.25
CA GLU A 30 -3.79 3.67 -10.87
C GLU A 30 -2.86 4.56 -10.05
N ILE A 31 -2.14 3.98 -9.08
CA ILE A 31 -1.13 4.70 -8.28
C ILE A 31 -0.05 5.28 -9.20
N LEU A 32 0.46 4.47 -10.14
CA LEU A 32 1.49 4.90 -11.09
C LEU A 32 0.98 5.98 -12.06
N SER A 33 -0.28 5.93 -12.47
CA SER A 33 -0.89 6.97 -13.31
C SER A 33 -1.00 8.29 -12.55
N ALA A 34 -1.56 8.26 -11.34
CA ALA A 34 -1.73 9.45 -10.51
C ALA A 34 -0.40 10.14 -10.19
N LEU A 35 0.66 9.37 -9.93
CA LEU A 35 2.00 9.90 -9.70
C LEU A 35 2.58 10.51 -10.99
N ARG A 36 2.42 9.83 -12.14
CA ARG A 36 2.89 10.34 -13.44
C ARG A 36 2.20 11.64 -13.84
N GLU A 37 0.91 11.80 -13.56
CA GLU A 37 0.16 13.04 -13.81
C GLU A 37 0.68 14.24 -12.99
N GLN A 38 1.43 13.99 -11.92
CA GLN A 38 2.13 15.01 -11.14
C GLN A 38 3.63 15.13 -11.51
N ASP A 39 4.03 14.61 -12.67
CA ASP A 39 5.41 14.53 -13.16
C ASP A 39 6.36 13.71 -12.27
N LEU A 40 5.83 12.74 -11.51
CA LEU A 40 6.63 11.83 -10.69
C LEU A 40 6.86 10.51 -11.45
N LEU A 41 8.07 10.36 -12.00
CA LEU A 41 8.45 9.18 -12.78
C LEU A 41 9.12 8.13 -11.92
N LEU A 42 8.37 7.08 -11.57
CA LEU A 42 8.86 5.96 -10.78
C LEU A 42 9.53 4.92 -11.66
N LYS A 43 10.69 4.46 -11.22
CA LYS A 43 11.40 3.32 -11.82
C LYS A 43 11.32 2.11 -10.91
N GLU A 44 10.69 1.04 -11.37
CA GLU A 44 10.60 -0.19 -10.58
C GLU A 44 12.00 -0.78 -10.34
N MET A 45 12.28 -1.16 -9.09
CA MET A 45 13.57 -1.70 -8.70
C MET A 45 13.39 -2.93 -7.80
N LYS A 46 14.36 -3.85 -7.86
CA LYS A 46 14.43 -4.98 -6.92
C LYS A 46 15.34 -4.58 -5.77
N VAL A 47 14.81 -4.55 -4.56
CA VAL A 47 15.64 -4.36 -3.36
C VAL A 47 16.29 -5.70 -2.98
N PRO A 48 17.60 -5.74 -2.64
CA PRO A 48 18.24 -6.92 -2.09
C PRO A 48 17.48 -7.46 -0.87
N LYS A 49 17.43 -8.80 -0.74
CA LYS A 49 16.64 -9.48 0.33
C LYS A 49 17.02 -9.08 1.75
N ASP A 50 18.23 -8.56 1.93
CA ASP A 50 18.81 -8.23 3.24
C ASP A 50 18.58 -6.77 3.66
N ASN A 51 17.83 -6.00 2.88
CA ASN A 51 17.51 -4.63 3.23
C ASN A 51 16.33 -4.56 4.22
N ILE A 52 16.47 -3.74 5.27
CA ILE A 52 15.38 -3.41 6.21
C ILE A 52 14.19 -2.76 5.49
N PHE A 53 14.45 -2.12 4.36
CA PHE A 53 13.42 -1.60 3.46
C PHE A 53 12.90 -2.72 2.55
N GLY A 54 11.58 -2.90 2.52
CA GLY A 54 10.95 -4.05 1.88
C GLY A 54 10.44 -5.11 2.86
N MET A 55 10.42 -4.80 4.16
CA MET A 55 9.83 -5.67 5.17
C MET A 55 8.35 -5.94 4.90
N LYS A 56 7.88 -7.12 5.31
CA LYS A 56 6.45 -7.42 5.28
C LYS A 56 5.73 -6.62 6.36
N LEU A 57 4.65 -5.96 5.98
CA LEU A 57 3.76 -5.22 6.88
C LEU A 57 2.36 -5.81 6.80
N ASN A 58 1.86 -6.33 7.91
CA ASN A 58 0.61 -7.08 7.98
C ASN A 58 0.54 -8.17 6.87
N GLY A 59 1.63 -8.93 6.70
CA GLY A 59 1.76 -10.01 5.72
C GLY A 59 2.07 -9.59 4.27
N ILE A 60 1.94 -8.30 3.94
CA ILE A 60 2.12 -7.78 2.57
C ILE A 60 3.55 -7.28 2.35
N ARG A 61 4.17 -7.64 1.21
CA ARG A 61 5.43 -7.06 0.74
C ARG A 61 5.16 -5.83 -0.12
N PRO A 62 5.99 -4.78 -0.06
CA PRO A 62 5.82 -3.65 -0.94
C PRO A 62 6.28 -3.98 -2.36
N THR A 63 5.69 -3.29 -3.33
CA THR A 63 6.37 -3.03 -4.60
C THR A 63 7.34 -1.88 -4.39
N THR A 64 8.56 -2.00 -4.92
CA THR A 64 9.59 -0.99 -4.68
C THR A 64 9.95 -0.26 -5.97
N PHE A 65 10.11 1.05 -5.83
CA PHE A 65 10.49 1.96 -6.89
C PHE A 65 11.60 2.90 -6.41
N GLU A 66 12.22 3.54 -7.38
CA GLU A 66 13.14 4.65 -7.23
C GLU A 66 12.43 5.92 -7.74
N LEU A 67 12.50 7.00 -6.95
CA LEU A 67 12.03 8.34 -7.29
C LEU A 67 13.07 9.34 -6.79
N ASP A 68 13.70 10.09 -7.70
CA ASP A 68 14.78 11.04 -7.39
C ASP A 68 15.88 10.45 -6.51
N ASP A 69 16.41 9.29 -6.94
CA ASP A 69 17.44 8.48 -6.27
C ASP A 69 17.08 8.02 -4.85
N LYS A 70 15.80 8.13 -4.47
CA LYS A 70 15.27 7.76 -3.16
C LYS A 70 14.30 6.60 -3.28
N LEU A 71 14.19 5.84 -2.19
CA LEU A 71 13.37 4.65 -2.15
C LEU A 71 11.89 5.02 -2.00
N PHE A 72 11.06 4.42 -2.84
CA PHE A 72 9.62 4.60 -2.82
C PHE A 72 8.94 3.22 -2.71
N LEU A 73 8.24 2.99 -1.60
CA LEU A 73 7.63 1.70 -1.27
C LEU A 73 6.11 1.81 -1.35
N VAL A 74 5.47 0.87 -2.04
CA VAL A 74 4.00 0.83 -2.17
C VAL A 74 3.47 -0.51 -1.69
N TYR A 75 2.72 -0.48 -0.59
CA TYR A 75 1.96 -1.62 -0.08
C TYR A 75 0.51 -1.48 -0.52
N ILE A 76 -0.05 -2.52 -1.14
CA ILE A 76 -1.46 -2.55 -1.58
C ILE A 76 -2.16 -3.68 -0.82
N TYR A 77 -3.14 -3.33 -0.01
CA TYR A 77 -3.89 -4.24 0.85
C TYR A 77 -5.25 -4.58 0.24
N LYS A 78 -6.00 -5.52 0.85
CA LYS A 78 -7.37 -5.83 0.40
C LYS A 78 -8.41 -4.90 1.00
N SER A 79 -8.03 -4.00 1.91
CA SER A 79 -8.92 -2.97 2.48
C SER A 79 -8.15 -1.88 3.20
N GLU A 80 -8.82 -0.76 3.49
CA GLU A 80 -8.27 0.32 4.34
C GLU A 80 -7.95 -0.18 5.75
N LEU A 81 -8.80 -1.03 6.33
CA LEU A 81 -8.54 -1.63 7.65
C LEU A 81 -7.26 -2.47 7.65
N GLU A 82 -6.97 -3.18 6.56
CA GLU A 82 -5.70 -3.90 6.43
C GLU A 82 -4.50 -2.97 6.21
N ARG A 83 -4.70 -1.82 5.54
CA ARG A 83 -3.69 -0.74 5.42
C ARG A 83 -3.34 -0.18 6.79
N GLU A 84 -4.33 0.15 7.60
CA GLU A 84 -4.15 0.67 8.97
C GLU A 84 -3.39 -0.34 9.84
N LYS A 85 -3.74 -1.63 9.76
CA LYS A 85 -2.99 -2.71 10.42
C LYS A 85 -1.54 -2.78 9.91
N GLY A 86 -1.33 -2.58 8.62
CA GLY A 86 0.00 -2.48 8.00
C GLY A 86 0.82 -1.32 8.56
N PHE A 87 0.22 -0.14 8.71
CA PHE A 87 0.89 1.02 9.29
C PHE A 87 1.20 0.82 10.78
N LYS A 88 0.28 0.23 11.55
CA LYS A 88 0.53 -0.12 12.95
C LYS A 88 1.66 -1.15 13.10
N ASP A 89 1.71 -2.15 12.22
CA ASP A 89 2.79 -3.14 12.18
C ASP A 89 4.13 -2.47 11.85
N PHE A 90 4.15 -1.49 10.95
CA PHE A 90 5.34 -0.67 10.69
C PHE A 90 5.78 0.07 11.95
N GLN A 91 4.89 0.81 12.60
CA GLN A 91 5.20 1.52 13.84
C GLN A 91 5.77 0.59 14.92
N ASN A 92 5.18 -0.59 15.10
CA ASN A 92 5.66 -1.58 16.07
C ASN A 92 7.07 -2.10 15.73
N LYS A 93 7.33 -2.38 14.45
CA LYS A 93 8.62 -2.91 13.97
C LYS A 93 9.73 -1.87 13.98
N THR A 94 9.37 -0.60 13.81
CA THR A 94 10.31 0.52 13.78
C THR A 94 10.41 1.30 15.09
N ALA A 95 9.54 1.01 16.08
CA ALA A 95 9.54 1.68 17.39
C ALA A 95 10.91 1.65 18.09
N ALA A 96 11.67 0.56 17.94
CA ALA A 96 13.01 0.41 18.52
C ALA A 96 14.15 0.81 17.56
N VAL A 97 13.82 1.18 16.32
CA VAL A 97 14.76 1.31 15.20
C VAL A 97 14.75 2.75 14.70
N ASN A 98 15.70 3.54 15.20
CA ASN A 98 15.80 4.97 14.95
C ASN A 98 16.64 5.26 13.68
N LEU A 99 16.21 4.78 12.50
CA LEU A 99 17.17 4.62 11.38
C LEU A 99 16.96 5.46 10.11
N VAL A 100 15.78 6.04 9.82
CA VAL A 100 15.61 6.85 8.60
C VAL A 100 14.54 7.92 8.68
N SER A 101 14.77 9.03 7.96
CA SER A 101 13.74 10.00 7.65
C SER A 101 12.87 9.51 6.49
N TYR A 102 11.55 9.60 6.66
CA TYR A 102 10.58 9.16 5.67
C TYR A 102 9.30 10.02 5.72
N ASN A 103 8.65 10.15 4.57
CA ASN A 103 7.26 10.56 4.48
C ASN A 103 6.38 9.32 4.25
N TYR A 104 5.18 9.32 4.81
CA TYR A 104 4.18 8.30 4.49
C TYR A 104 2.87 8.92 4.00
N TYR A 105 2.19 8.18 3.13
CA TYR A 105 0.94 8.58 2.52
C TYR A 105 -0.03 7.41 2.48
N GLU A 106 -1.32 7.72 2.65
CA GLU A 106 -2.40 6.73 2.64
C GLU A 106 -3.37 7.07 1.52
N ALA A 107 -3.57 6.11 0.60
CA ALA A 107 -4.49 6.23 -0.51
C ALA A 107 -5.41 5.00 -0.54
N LYS A 108 -6.64 5.11 -0.02
CA LYS A 108 -7.59 3.99 0.13
C LYS A 108 -6.91 2.75 0.73
N ASN A 109 -6.83 1.63 0.03
CA ASN A 109 -6.17 0.40 0.49
C ASN A 109 -4.62 0.41 0.36
N ALA A 110 -3.99 1.50 -0.04
CA ALA A 110 -2.55 1.59 -0.25
C ALA A 110 -1.83 2.42 0.83
N LEU A 111 -0.67 1.92 1.28
CA LEU A 111 0.27 2.61 2.15
C LEU A 111 1.58 2.85 1.39
N ILE A 112 2.01 4.10 1.34
CA ILE A 112 3.15 4.54 0.55
C ILE A 112 4.20 5.13 1.49
N PHE A 113 5.47 4.77 1.30
CA PHE A 113 6.60 5.39 1.99
C PHE A 113 7.59 5.97 1.00
N TYR A 114 8.03 7.21 1.25
CA TYR A 114 9.11 7.86 0.53
C TYR A 114 10.28 8.11 1.48
N VAL A 115 11.40 7.43 1.27
CA VAL A 115 12.53 7.36 2.22
C VAL A 115 13.63 8.32 1.81
N HIS A 116 13.95 9.28 2.68
CA HIS A 116 14.85 10.39 2.35
C HIS A 116 16.31 10.20 2.76
N GLY A 117 16.57 9.35 3.74
CA GLY A 117 17.94 8.98 4.11
C GLY A 117 18.11 8.66 5.59
N ARG A 118 19.37 8.38 5.99
CA ARG A 118 19.74 7.94 7.35
C ARG A 118 19.92 9.08 8.37
N ASN A 119 19.67 10.33 7.98
CA ASN A 119 19.96 11.48 8.84
C ASN A 119 18.68 11.96 9.53
N LEU A 120 18.57 11.64 10.82
CA LEU A 120 17.38 11.87 11.67
C LEU A 120 17.07 13.35 11.94
N ALA A 121 18.05 14.23 11.72
CA ALA A 121 17.96 15.65 12.09
C ALA A 121 17.20 16.52 11.08
N ILE A 122 16.69 15.93 10.00
CA ILE A 122 15.95 16.66 8.97
C ILE A 122 14.49 16.30 9.13
N GLU A 123 13.71 17.23 9.68
CA GLU A 123 12.27 17.24 9.47
C GLU A 123 12.05 17.30 7.96
N VAL A 124 11.53 16.21 7.39
CA VAL A 124 11.34 16.17 5.95
C VAL A 124 9.97 16.73 5.65
N GLU A 125 9.96 17.83 4.91
CA GLU A 125 8.72 18.39 4.41
C GLU A 125 7.97 17.35 3.57
N ARG A 126 6.64 17.37 3.72
CA ARG A 126 5.76 16.53 2.91
C ARG A 126 5.87 16.96 1.46
N ASP A 127 5.91 16.00 0.55
CA ASP A 127 6.03 16.29 -0.87
C ASP A 127 4.64 16.61 -1.44
N ASP A 128 4.45 17.85 -1.90
CA ASP A 128 3.17 18.34 -2.41
C ASP A 128 2.70 17.59 -3.67
N LYS A 129 3.63 17.14 -4.52
CA LYS A 129 3.27 16.39 -5.74
C LYS A 129 2.80 15.00 -5.38
N ILE A 130 3.48 14.34 -4.45
CA ILE A 130 3.04 13.03 -3.94
C ILE A 130 1.68 13.18 -3.24
N GLN A 131 1.48 14.22 -2.44
CA GLN A 131 0.21 14.46 -1.76
C GLN A 131 -0.94 14.71 -2.76
N LYS A 132 -0.73 15.52 -3.81
CA LYS A 132 -1.73 15.73 -4.86
C LYS A 132 -2.13 14.43 -5.57
N ALA A 133 -1.16 13.58 -5.89
CA ALA A 133 -1.45 12.26 -6.47
C ALA A 133 -2.31 11.41 -5.54
N VAL A 134 -2.03 11.43 -4.23
CA VAL A 134 -2.79 10.72 -3.20
C VAL A 134 -4.20 11.28 -3.06
N ASP A 135 -4.38 12.60 -3.13
CA ASP A 135 -5.70 13.23 -3.06
C ASP A 135 -6.57 12.85 -4.26
N VAL A 136 -6.00 12.79 -5.47
CA VAL A 136 -6.69 12.29 -6.68
C VAL A 136 -7.16 10.86 -6.49
N LEU A 137 -6.33 9.99 -5.90
CA LEU A 137 -6.68 8.60 -5.62
C LEU A 137 -7.80 8.48 -4.58
N ASN A 138 -7.79 9.34 -3.56
CA ASN A 138 -8.81 9.34 -2.50
C ASN A 138 -10.15 9.95 -2.94
N GLY A 139 -10.14 10.81 -3.98
CA GLY A 139 -11.33 11.45 -4.56
C GLY A 139 -12.15 10.58 -5.52
N LYS A 140 -11.73 9.33 -5.77
CA LYS A 140 -12.54 8.30 -6.42
C LYS A 140 -13.63 7.77 -5.50
#